data_AF-A0A937C404-F1
#
_entry.id   AF-A0A937C404-F1
#
_cell.length_a   1.000
_cell.length_b   1.000
_cell.length_c   1.000
_cell.angle_alpha   90.00
_cell.angle_beta   90.00
_cell.angle_gamma   90.00
#
_symmetry.space_group_name_H-M   'P 1'
#
loop_
_entity.id
_entity.type
_entity.pdbx_description
1 polymer ?
#
loop_
_entity_poly.entity_id
_entity_poly.type
_entity_poly.pdbx_seq_one_letter_code
_entity_poly.pdbx_strand_id
1 'polypeptide(L)'
;MTYNMGEQMGRTYLQAGIFNIHGLALYDLDKKAEAKQYFEKALALDSTFVLARQNLEAMKTMEAEANKPKGNNPPPASPANKQD
;
A
#
# COMPACT_ATOMS: atom_id res chain seq x y z
N MET A 1 22.60 -21.82 -23.38
CA MET A 1 22.19 -21.65 -21.97
C MET A 1 20.67 -21.63 -21.91
N THR A 2 20.03 -22.80 -21.96
CA THR A 2 18.57 -22.93 -21.77
C THR A 2 18.32 -23.03 -20.28
N TYR A 3 18.01 -21.90 -19.65
CA TYR A 3 17.65 -21.87 -18.23
C TYR A 3 16.26 -22.49 -18.06
N ASN A 4 16.16 -23.52 -17.23
CA ASN A 4 14.91 -24.24 -16.95
C ASN A 4 13.87 -23.27 -16.36
N MET A 5 12.70 -23.17 -16.98
CA MET A 5 11.61 -22.27 -16.53
C MET A 5 11.25 -22.45 -15.04
N GLY A 6 11.35 -23.67 -14.50
CA GLY A 6 11.07 -23.94 -13.09
C GLY A 6 12.02 -23.24 -12.11
N GLU A 7 13.31 -23.13 -12.44
CA GLU A 7 14.29 -22.41 -11.60
C GLU A 7 14.12 -20.89 -11.74
N GLN A 8 13.68 -20.40 -12.90
CA GLN A 8 13.35 -18.99 -13.09
C GLN A 8 12.10 -18.58 -12.31
N MET A 9 11.06 -19.42 -12.26
CA MET A 9 9.85 -19.16 -11.46
C MET A 9 10.16 -19.10 -9.96
N GLY A 10 11.00 -20.01 -9.44
CA GLY A 10 11.40 -19.97 -8.02
C GLY A 10 12.20 -18.71 -7.66
N ARG A 11 13.10 -18.27 -8.55
CA ARG A 11 13.90 -17.04 -8.31
C ARG A 11 13.06 -15.76 -8.41
N THR A 12 12.13 -15.68 -9.37
CA THR A 12 11.24 -14.52 -9.52
C THR A 12 10.31 -14.37 -8.32
N TYR A 13 9.77 -15.47 -7.78
CA TYR A 13 8.97 -15.45 -6.55
C TYR A 13 9.75 -14.92 -5.33
N LEU A 14 10.97 -15.41 -5.11
CA LEU A 14 11.82 -14.93 -4.01
C LEU A 14 12.15 -13.44 -4.14
N GLN A 15 12.53 -13.00 -5.35
CA GLN A 15 12.84 -11.59 -5.61
C GLN A 15 11.60 -10.70 -5.40
N ALA A 16 10.43 -11.13 -5.89
CA ALA A 16 9.17 -10.43 -5.65
C ALA A 16 8.86 -10.29 -4.15
N GLY A 17 9.13 -11.34 -3.37
CA GLY A 17 9.04 -11.31 -1.91
C GLY A 17 9.95 -10.26 -1.26
N ILE A 18 11.20 -10.13 -1.70
CA ILE A 18 12.13 -9.12 -1.20
C ILE A 18 11.63 -7.71 -1.51
N PHE A 19 11.18 -7.46 -2.75
CA PHE A 19 10.59 -6.17 -3.11
C PHE A 19 9.34 -5.85 -2.27
N ASN A 20 8.49 -6.84 -2.01
CA ASN A 20 7.31 -6.66 -1.18
C ASN A 20 7.66 -6.31 0.29
N ILE A 21 8.64 -6.97 0.89
CA ILE A 21 9.08 -6.66 2.27
C ILE A 21 9.66 -5.23 2.32
N HIS A 22 10.43 -4.82 1.32
CA HIS A 22 10.95 -3.46 1.23
C HIS A 22 9.80 -2.44 1.11
N GLY A 23 8.80 -2.72 0.28
CA GLY A 23 7.61 -1.88 0.16
C GLY A 23 6.88 -1.70 1.50
N LEU A 24 6.69 -2.78 2.26
CA LEU A 24 6.10 -2.72 3.60
C LEU A 24 6.94 -1.88 4.57
N ALA A 25 8.26 -2.06 4.60
CA ALA A 25 9.13 -1.27 5.46
C ALA A 25 9.06 0.23 5.14
N LEU A 26 8.97 0.60 3.86
CA LEU A 26 8.78 2.00 3.45
C LEU A 26 7.38 2.51 3.83
N TYR A 27 6.36 1.67 3.72
CA TYR A 27 5.00 2.01 4.11
C TYR A 27 4.90 2.34 5.61
N ASP A 28 5.54 1.54 6.46
CA ASP A 28 5.61 1.75 7.91
C ASP A 28 6.37 3.04 8.28
N LEU A 29 7.28 3.49 7.41
CA LEU A 29 7.99 4.76 7.52
C LEU A 29 7.21 5.96 6.92
N ASP A 30 5.92 5.78 6.60
CA ASP A 30 5.03 6.75 5.91
C ASP A 30 5.53 7.21 4.53
N LYS A 31 6.50 6.50 3.95
CA LYS A 31 7.05 6.74 2.61
C LYS A 31 6.19 6.04 1.54
N LYS A 32 4.91 6.41 1.48
CA LYS A 32 3.89 5.73 0.66
C LYS A 32 4.21 5.75 -0.84
N ALA A 33 4.72 6.85 -1.38
CA ALA A 33 5.08 6.92 -2.79
C ALA A 33 6.17 5.90 -3.17
N GLU A 34 7.18 5.74 -2.30
CA GLU A 34 8.30 4.81 -2.49
C GLU A 34 7.81 3.36 -2.29
N ALA A 35 7.01 3.10 -1.24
CA ALA A 35 6.40 1.80 -0.99
C ALA A 35 5.66 1.25 -2.21
N LYS A 36 4.85 2.10 -2.85
CA LYS A 36 4.09 1.75 -4.07
C LYS A 36 5.01 1.26 -5.20
N GLN A 37 6.12 1.96 -5.44
CA GLN A 37 7.09 1.57 -6.48
C GLN A 37 7.68 0.19 -6.22
N TYR A 38 7.90 -0.18 -4.96
CA TYR A 38 8.43 -1.50 -4.61
C TYR A 38 7.39 -2.61 -4.79
N PHE A 39 6.11 -2.36 -4.49
CA PHE A 39 5.05 -3.32 -4.82
C PHE A 39 4.87 -3.51 -6.32
N GLU A 40 4.99 -2.44 -7.13
CA GLU A 40 4.97 -2.53 -8.59
C GLU A 40 6.15 -3.34 -9.14
N LYS A 41 7.35 -3.17 -8.57
CA LYS A 41 8.52 -4.00 -8.93
C LYS A 41 8.32 -5.49 -8.61
N ALA A 42 7.69 -5.81 -7.49
CA ALA A 42 7.37 -7.20 -7.14
C ALA A 42 6.44 -7.82 -8.20
N LEU A 43 5.40 -7.09 -8.63
CA LEU A 43 4.46 -7.55 -9.65
C LEU A 43 5.05 -7.57 -11.07
N ALA A 44 6.07 -6.75 -11.35
CA ALA A 44 6.80 -6.80 -12.61
C ALA A 44 7.68 -8.06 -12.72
N LEU A 45 8.16 -8.59 -11.59
CA LEU A 45 8.92 -9.84 -11.54
C LEU A 45 8.01 -11.07 -11.52
N ASP A 46 6.96 -11.02 -10.71
CA ASP A 46 5.95 -12.05 -10.62
C ASP A 46 4.57 -11.41 -10.53
N SER A 47 3.90 -11.35 -11.68
CA SER A 47 2.54 -10.79 -11.80
C SER A 47 1.49 -11.57 -10.98
N THR A 48 1.81 -12.79 -10.55
CA THR A 48 0.93 -13.63 -9.73
C THR A 48 1.19 -13.49 -8.23
N PHE A 49 2.14 -12.65 -7.83
CA PHE A 49 2.52 -12.44 -6.43
C PHE A 49 1.43 -11.70 -5.64
N VAL A 50 0.51 -12.48 -5.07
CA VAL A 50 -0.74 -12.02 -4.43
C VAL A 50 -0.51 -10.95 -3.36
N LEU A 51 0.54 -11.08 -2.54
CA LEU A 51 0.80 -10.15 -1.43
C LEU A 51 1.08 -8.72 -1.90
N ALA A 52 1.91 -8.56 -2.94
CA ALA A 52 2.19 -7.23 -3.48
C ALA A 52 0.94 -6.60 -4.12
N ARG A 53 0.10 -7.42 -4.76
CA ARG A 53 -1.17 -6.96 -5.33
C ARG A 53 -2.11 -6.43 -4.24
N GLN A 54 -2.28 -7.20 -3.16
CA GLN A 54 -3.13 -6.82 -2.04
C GLN A 54 -2.63 -5.55 -1.33
N ASN A 55 -1.33 -5.43 -1.12
CA ASN A 55 -0.72 -4.24 -0.53
C ASN A 55 -0.98 -2.99 -1.38
N LEU A 56 -0.80 -3.10 -2.71
CA LEU A 56 -1.04 -1.99 -3.63
C LEU A 56 -2.53 -1.63 -3.74
N GLU A 57 -3.44 -2.60 -3.64
CA GLU A 57 -4.88 -2.38 -3.55
C GLU A 57 -5.24 -1.61 -2.27
N ALA A 58 -4.73 -2.06 -1.11
CA ALA A 58 -4.98 -1.42 0.19
C ALA A 58 -4.48 0.04 0.23
N MET A 59 -3.31 0.32 -0.35
CA MET A 59 -2.81 1.70 -0.45
C MET A 59 -3.73 2.60 -1.26
N LYS A 60 -4.23 2.12 -2.41
CA LYS A 60 -5.15 2.89 -3.25
C LYS A 60 -6.46 3.19 -2.53
N THR A 61 -7.00 2.23 -1.78
CA THR A 61 -8.22 2.46 -1.00
C THR A 61 -8.02 3.51 0.08
N MET A 62 -6.87 3.48 0.77
CA MET A 62 -6.54 4.46 1.81
C MET A 62 -6.28 5.86 1.26
N GLU A 63 -5.64 5.97 0.08
CA GLU A 63 -5.48 7.25 -0.63
C GLU A 63 -6.83 7.83 -1.05
N ALA A 64 -7.75 6.99 -1.53
CA ALA A 64 -9.09 7.42 -1.91
C ALA A 64 -9.93 7.88 -0.70
N GLU A 65 -9.78 7.23 0.44
CA GLU A 65 -10.43 7.61 1.70
C GLU A 65 -9.87 8.92 2.28
N ALA A 66 -8.54 9.11 2.23
CA ALA A 66 -7.90 10.35 2.63
C ALA A 66 -8.30 11.55 1.76
N ASN A 67 -8.63 11.30 0.49
CA ASN A 67 -9.04 12.33 -0.47
C ASN A 67 -10.55 12.62 -0.48
N LYS A 68 -11.38 11.94 0.34
CA LYS A 68 -12.76 12.39 0.54
C LYS A 68 -12.73 13.74 1.26
N PRO A 69 -13.47 14.77 0.77
CA PRO A 69 -13.59 16.01 1.52
C PRO A 69 -14.16 15.67 2.90
N LYS A 70 -13.39 15.96 3.95
CA LYS A 70 -13.92 15.94 5.33
C LYS A 70 -15.15 16.82 5.31
N GLY A 71 -16.33 16.21 5.40
CA GLY A 71 -17.59 16.95 5.49
C GLY A 71 -17.43 17.96 6.61
N ASN A 72 -17.61 19.24 6.28
CA ASN A 72 -17.67 20.33 7.24
C ASN A 72 -18.88 20.09 8.15
N ASN A 73 -18.71 19.24 9.16
CA ASN A 73 -19.62 19.23 10.30
C ASN A 73 -19.26 20.47 11.12
N PRO A 74 -20.16 21.46 11.25
CA PRO A 74 -19.94 22.56 12.17
C PRO A 74 -19.68 21.96 13.56
N PRO A 75 -18.77 22.54 14.37
CA PRO A 75 -18.61 22.10 15.75
C PRO A 75 -19.97 22.09 16.45
N PRO A 76 -20.27 21.07 17.29
CA PRO A 76 -21.52 21.05 18.03
C PRO A 76 -21.62 22.34 18.83
N ALA A 77 -22.70 23.09 18.61
CA ALA A 77 -22.95 24.34 19.31
C ALA A 77 -22.92 24.05 20.82
N SER A 78 -21.94 24.64 21.51
CA SER A 78 -21.86 24.61 22.97
C SER A 78 -23.20 25.11 23.53
N PRO A 79 -23.90 24.34 24.38
CA PRO A 79 -25.09 24.85 25.03
C PRO A 79 -24.69 26.02 25.93
N ALA A 80 -25.35 27.14 25.68
CA ALA A 80 -25.14 28.41 26.34
C ALA A 80 -25.13 28.29 27.86
N ASN A 81 -24.13 28.94 28.45
CA ASN A 81 -24.08 29.33 29.85
C ASN A 81 -25.37 30.09 30.20
N LYS A 82 -26.24 29.51 31.03
CA LYS A 82 -27.27 30.24 31.77
C LYS A 82 -26.90 30.16 33.24
N GLN A 83 -26.26 31.22 33.71
CA GLN A 83 -26.30 31.63 35.11
C GLN A 83 -27.65 32.31 35.32
N ASP A 84 -28.45 31.77 36.24
CA ASP A 84 -29.29 32.49 37.21
C ASP A 84 -29.65 31.53 38.34
#